data_AF-A0A225V8I8-F1
#
_entry.id   AF-A0A225V8I8-F1
#
_cell.length_a   1.000
_cell.length_b   1.000
_cell.length_c   1.000
_cell.angle_alpha   90.00
_cell.angle_beta   90.00
_cell.angle_gamma   90.00
#
_symmetry.space_group_name_H-M   'P 1'
#
loop_
_entity.id
_entity.type
_entity.pdbx_description
1 polymer ?
#
loop_
_entity_poly.entity_id
_entity_poly.type
_entity_poly.pdbx_seq_one_letter_code
_entity_poly.pdbx_strand_id
1 'polypeptide(L)'
;VKNLNLCLAAAGSEAIHGYRLLSFRHHQWLSTTAILTCMRALGVKYVNIGEVTPSFTEPKGPDQKRQVANAYKAFSPVKKNIIGVLNVYDSHWISFHIHVTSRACRLFDSQQSEMAYTNLKSSTLQEIVELLLPMGTELTYYPYVSCLEQDNGNCGLWCLTSWSLLLKVSHGLRRYMSWRRISVSTISTYA
;
A
#
# COMPACT_ATOMS: atom_id res chain seq x y z
N VAL A 1 -3.61 -2.71 17.93
CA VAL A 1 -3.47 -3.89 17.02
C VAL A 1 -4.62 -4.92 17.13
N LYS A 2 -4.98 -5.44 18.32
CA LYS A 2 -6.01 -6.51 18.47
C LYS A 2 -7.40 -6.19 17.90
N ASN A 3 -7.76 -4.91 17.76
CA ASN A 3 -9.06 -4.47 17.25
C ASN A 3 -9.14 -4.38 15.72
N LEU A 4 -8.08 -4.78 14.99
CA LEU A 4 -8.06 -4.77 13.54
C LEU A 4 -8.65 -6.07 12.99
N ASN A 5 -9.77 -5.98 12.26
CA ASN A 5 -10.41 -7.14 11.64
C ASN A 5 -9.68 -7.55 10.35
N LEU A 6 -8.48 -8.11 10.47
CA LEU A 6 -7.58 -8.44 9.35
C LEU A 6 -7.84 -9.79 8.68
N CYS A 7 -9.09 -10.27 8.70
CA CYS A 7 -9.47 -11.63 8.32
C CYS A 7 -8.75 -12.73 9.14
N LEU A 8 -9.36 -13.90 9.16
CA LEU A 8 -8.72 -15.14 9.58
C LEU A 8 -8.02 -15.75 8.36
N ALA A 9 -6.74 -16.09 8.49
CA ALA A 9 -6.02 -16.87 7.48
C ALA A 9 -5.75 -18.26 8.03
N ALA A 10 -5.99 -19.31 7.24
CA ALA A 10 -5.57 -20.67 7.58
C ALA A 10 -4.16 -20.90 7.02
N ALA A 11 -3.23 -21.33 7.87
CA ALA A 11 -1.91 -21.80 7.50
C ALA A 11 -1.78 -23.26 7.93
N GLY A 12 -2.02 -24.19 6.99
CA GLY A 12 -2.18 -25.60 7.32
C GLY A 12 -3.41 -25.82 8.20
N SER A 13 -3.23 -26.44 9.37
CA SER A 13 -4.28 -26.66 10.37
C SER A 13 -4.44 -25.50 11.37
N GLU A 14 -3.59 -24.47 11.34
CA GLU A 14 -3.66 -23.35 12.28
C GLU A 14 -4.45 -22.17 11.69
N ALA A 15 -5.40 -21.67 12.46
CA ALA A 15 -6.11 -20.43 12.18
C ALA A 15 -5.33 -19.24 12.76
N ILE A 16 -4.72 -18.44 11.89
CA ILE A 16 -3.96 -17.25 12.26
C ILE A 16 -4.87 -16.03 12.06
N HIS A 17 -5.21 -15.36 13.15
CA HIS A 17 -5.82 -14.04 13.08
C HIS A 17 -4.82 -13.05 12.47
N GLY A 18 -5.21 -12.30 11.43
CA GLY A 18 -4.30 -11.38 10.74
C GLY A 18 -3.58 -10.38 11.65
N TYR A 19 -4.21 -9.97 12.77
CA TYR A 19 -3.55 -9.11 13.76
C TYR A 19 -2.35 -9.76 14.46
N ARG A 20 -2.28 -11.10 14.56
CA ARG A 20 -1.15 -11.83 15.16
C ARG A 20 0.09 -11.78 14.28
N LEU A 21 -0.06 -11.69 12.96
CA LEU A 21 1.07 -11.45 12.04
C LEU A 21 1.70 -10.07 12.30
N LEU A 22 0.90 -9.08 12.67
CA LEU A 22 1.39 -7.76 13.09
C LEU A 22 2.18 -7.85 14.41
N SER A 23 1.72 -8.68 15.35
CA SER A 23 2.41 -8.87 16.64
C SER A 23 3.79 -9.52 16.50
N PHE A 24 4.03 -10.38 15.51
CA PHE A 24 5.34 -11.00 15.26
C PHE A 24 6.43 -9.97 14.87
N ARG A 25 6.02 -8.80 14.33
CA ARG A 25 6.93 -7.74 13.85
C ARG A 25 6.83 -6.45 14.64
N HIS A 26 6.20 -6.46 15.81
CA HIS A 26 5.85 -5.27 16.59
C HIS A 26 6.99 -4.26 16.82
N HIS A 27 8.27 -4.67 16.69
CA HIS A 27 9.45 -3.82 16.85
C HIS A 27 10.44 -3.87 15.67
N GLN A 28 10.06 -4.44 14.52
CA GLN A 28 10.97 -4.57 13.38
C GLN A 28 10.37 -3.98 12.13
N TRP A 29 11.07 -2.98 11.60
CA TRP A 29 10.75 -2.40 10.32
C TRP A 29 10.96 -3.41 9.20
N LEU A 30 10.04 -3.39 8.23
CA LEU A 30 10.18 -4.21 7.04
C LEU A 30 11.32 -3.68 6.17
N SER A 31 12.22 -4.59 5.77
CA SER A 31 13.23 -4.29 4.76
C SER A 31 12.60 -4.14 3.38
N THR A 32 13.29 -3.46 2.47
CA THR A 32 12.92 -3.36 1.05
C THR A 32 12.65 -4.74 0.44
N THR A 33 13.49 -5.74 0.77
CA THR A 33 13.30 -7.13 0.32
C THR A 33 11.98 -7.74 0.81
N ALA A 34 11.61 -7.49 2.08
CA ALA A 34 10.35 -7.98 2.62
C ALA A 34 9.14 -7.32 1.95
N ILE A 35 9.20 -6.00 1.75
CA ILE A 35 8.17 -5.24 1.02
C ILE A 35 8.01 -5.78 -0.40
N LEU A 36 9.11 -5.90 -1.15
CA LEU A 36 9.08 -6.40 -2.52
C LEU A 36 8.50 -7.81 -2.60
N THR A 37 8.94 -8.72 -1.72
CA THR A 37 8.43 -10.11 -1.67
C THR A 37 6.93 -10.14 -1.43
N CYS A 38 6.43 -9.33 -0.50
CA CYS A 38 5.00 -9.24 -0.22
C CYS A 38 4.21 -8.62 -1.38
N MET A 39 4.72 -7.57 -2.02
CA MET A 39 4.10 -6.99 -3.22
C MET A 39 4.01 -8.00 -4.35
N ARG A 40 5.07 -8.79 -4.58
CA ARG A 40 5.07 -9.90 -5.55
C ARG A 40 4.04 -10.95 -5.23
N ALA A 41 3.92 -11.34 -3.96
CA ALA A 41 2.90 -12.28 -3.53
C ALA A 41 1.47 -11.75 -3.78
N LEU A 42 1.25 -10.44 -3.60
CA LEU A 42 -0.03 -9.80 -3.94
C LEU A 42 -0.32 -9.84 -5.44
N GLY A 43 0.66 -9.54 -6.31
CA GLY A 43 0.42 -9.57 -7.76
C GLY A 43 0.40 -10.97 -8.38
N VAL A 44 0.92 -11.99 -7.70
CA VAL A 44 0.65 -13.41 -8.04
C VAL A 44 -0.78 -13.79 -7.63
N LYS A 45 -1.25 -13.33 -6.47
CA LYS A 45 -2.57 -13.66 -5.93
C LYS A 45 -3.71 -12.99 -6.69
N TYR A 46 -3.55 -11.74 -7.11
CA TYR A 46 -4.56 -10.98 -7.83
C TYR A 46 -4.14 -10.77 -9.28
N VAL A 47 -5.08 -10.97 -10.22
CA VAL A 47 -4.79 -10.77 -11.64
C VAL A 47 -4.62 -9.29 -11.99
N ASN A 48 -3.79 -9.00 -13.00
CA ASN A 48 -3.61 -7.65 -13.56
C ASN A 48 -3.09 -6.58 -12.59
N ILE A 49 -2.26 -6.97 -11.62
CA ILE A 49 -1.54 -6.05 -10.72
C ILE A 49 -0.15 -5.74 -11.29
N GLY A 50 0.18 -4.46 -11.41
CA GLY A 50 1.53 -3.95 -11.65
C GLY A 50 2.18 -3.57 -10.33
N GLU A 51 3.41 -4.04 -10.08
CA GLU A 51 4.13 -3.75 -8.84
C GLU A 51 5.30 -2.80 -9.14
N VAL A 52 5.21 -1.58 -8.62
CA VAL A 52 6.28 -0.60 -8.72
C VAL A 52 7.26 -0.84 -7.58
N THR A 53 8.49 -1.21 -7.91
CA THR A 53 9.48 -1.60 -6.90
C THR A 53 9.92 -0.41 -6.04
N PRO A 54 9.98 -0.49 -4.71
CA PRO A 54 10.44 0.60 -3.84
C PRO A 54 11.80 1.20 -4.25
N SER A 55 12.68 0.39 -4.83
CA SER A 55 14.02 0.81 -5.26
C SER A 55 14.05 1.85 -6.38
N PHE A 56 12.92 2.19 -7.00
CA PHE A 56 12.92 3.23 -8.04
C PHE A 56 13.23 4.64 -7.50
N THR A 57 13.20 4.83 -6.17
CA THR A 57 13.60 6.10 -5.55
C THR A 57 15.12 6.24 -5.36
N GLU A 58 15.87 5.14 -5.47
CA GLU A 58 17.34 5.12 -5.26
C GLU A 58 18.13 5.88 -6.34
N PRO A 59 17.82 5.76 -7.65
CA PRO A 59 18.56 6.49 -8.68
C PRO A 59 18.33 8.01 -8.59
N LYS A 60 19.36 8.81 -8.89
CA LYS A 60 19.23 10.28 -8.90
C LYS A 60 18.45 10.80 -10.11
N GLY A 61 18.70 10.24 -11.29
CA GLY A 61 18.16 10.73 -12.56
C GLY A 61 16.74 10.22 -12.85
N PRO A 62 15.83 11.08 -13.34
CA PRO A 62 14.43 10.70 -13.56
C PRO A 62 14.25 9.58 -14.58
N ASP A 63 15.10 9.47 -15.60
CA ASP A 63 15.06 8.38 -16.57
C ASP A 63 15.39 7.02 -15.94
N GLN A 64 16.41 6.98 -15.08
CA GLN A 64 16.78 5.77 -14.36
C GLN A 64 15.69 5.37 -13.37
N LYS A 65 15.12 6.34 -12.64
CA LYS A 65 13.95 6.11 -11.78
C LYS A 65 12.80 5.47 -12.57
N ARG A 66 12.49 6.00 -13.76
CA ARG A 66 11.45 5.45 -14.65
C ARG A 66 11.76 4.03 -15.12
N GLN A 67 13.01 3.76 -15.49
CA GLN A 67 13.44 2.41 -15.88
C GLN A 67 13.27 1.41 -14.74
N VAL A 68 13.71 1.77 -13.52
CA VAL A 68 13.59 0.90 -12.34
C VAL A 68 12.12 0.71 -11.95
N ALA A 69 11.32 1.77 -11.96
CA ALA A 69 9.88 1.72 -11.68
C ALA A 69 9.14 0.75 -12.63
N ASN A 70 9.56 0.68 -13.89
CA ASN A 70 8.96 -0.20 -14.90
C ASN A 70 9.72 -1.52 -15.13
N ALA A 71 10.76 -1.84 -14.34
CA ALA A 71 11.61 -3.02 -14.56
C ALA A 71 10.81 -4.34 -14.59
N TYR A 72 9.68 -4.39 -13.89
CA TYR A 72 8.78 -5.55 -13.86
C TYR A 72 7.53 -5.40 -14.73
N LYS A 73 7.56 -4.51 -15.73
CA LYS A 73 6.43 -4.21 -16.62
C LYS A 73 5.19 -3.81 -15.83
N ALA A 74 5.38 -3.07 -14.73
CA ALA A 74 4.31 -2.62 -13.84
C ALA A 74 3.25 -1.79 -14.59
N PHE A 75 3.67 -1.11 -15.65
CA PHE A 75 2.83 -0.23 -16.47
C PHE A 75 2.39 -0.87 -17.80
N SER A 76 2.50 -2.20 -17.94
CA SER A 76 2.01 -2.90 -19.13
C SER A 76 0.50 -2.68 -19.31
N PRO A 77 -0.01 -2.55 -20.56
CA PRO A 77 -1.43 -2.29 -20.81
C PRO A 77 -2.41 -3.33 -20.22
N VAL A 78 -1.94 -4.54 -19.90
CA VAL A 78 -2.75 -5.58 -19.25
C VAL A 78 -2.99 -5.31 -17.76
N LYS A 79 -2.18 -4.44 -17.13
CA LYS A 79 -2.27 -4.13 -15.70
C LYS A 79 -3.33 -3.05 -15.47
N LYS A 80 -4.37 -3.41 -14.72
CA LYS A 80 -5.50 -2.52 -14.40
C LYS A 80 -5.33 -1.82 -13.06
N ASN A 81 -4.55 -2.43 -12.17
CA ASN A 81 -4.21 -1.89 -10.86
C ASN A 81 -2.69 -1.82 -10.76
N ILE A 82 -2.17 -0.71 -10.27
CA ILE A 82 -0.74 -0.53 -10.00
C ILE A 82 -0.60 -0.24 -8.52
N ILE A 83 0.29 -0.94 -7.84
CA ILE A 83 0.62 -0.72 -6.43
C ILE A 83 2.08 -0.34 -6.30
N GLY A 84 2.36 0.59 -5.40
CA GLY A 84 3.71 0.98 -5.03
C GLY A 84 3.80 1.17 -3.53
N VAL A 85 4.91 0.72 -2.94
CA VAL A 85 5.28 1.00 -1.55
C VAL A 85 6.66 1.64 -1.61
N LEU A 86 6.85 2.75 -0.89
CA LEU A 86 8.01 3.61 -1.02
C LEU A 86 8.62 3.89 0.33
N ASN A 87 9.94 3.79 0.40
CA ASN A 87 10.68 4.23 1.56
C ASN A 87 10.93 5.73 1.44
N VAL A 88 10.44 6.47 2.42
CA VAL A 88 10.58 7.92 2.53
C VAL A 88 11.64 8.19 3.58
N TYR A 89 12.73 8.83 3.15
CA TYR A 89 13.89 9.21 3.99
C TYR A 89 14.52 8.06 4.78
N ASP A 90 14.47 6.83 4.26
CA ASP A 90 14.90 5.60 4.94
C ASP A 90 14.26 5.39 6.32
N SER A 91 13.16 6.12 6.59
CA SER A 91 12.58 6.29 7.91
C SER A 91 11.05 6.12 7.91
N HIS A 92 10.42 5.78 6.78
CA HIS A 92 8.97 5.60 6.75
C HIS A 92 8.51 4.91 5.48
N TRP A 93 7.50 4.05 5.58
CA TRP A 93 6.87 3.45 4.40
C TRP A 93 5.55 4.15 4.11
N ILE A 94 5.45 4.72 2.92
CA ILE A 94 4.20 5.22 2.33
C ILE A 94 3.83 4.36 1.13
N SER A 95 2.59 4.39 0.70
CA SER A 95 2.19 3.63 -0.47
C SER A 95 1.09 4.27 -1.29
N PHE A 96 0.93 3.78 -2.51
CA PHE A 96 -0.10 4.21 -3.43
C PHE A 96 -0.72 3.04 -4.20
N HIS A 97 -1.96 3.23 -4.61
CA HIS A 97 -2.70 2.36 -5.51
C HIS A 97 -3.32 3.18 -6.64
N ILE A 98 -3.01 2.83 -7.89
CA ILE A 98 -3.61 3.43 -9.08
C ILE A 98 -4.56 2.43 -9.70
N HIS A 99 -5.80 2.84 -9.91
CA HIS A 99 -6.74 2.15 -10.77
C HIS A 99 -6.72 2.81 -12.16
N VAL A 100 -6.06 2.16 -13.12
CA VAL A 100 -5.68 2.75 -14.42
C VAL A 100 -6.92 3.24 -15.19
N THR A 101 -7.98 2.43 -15.24
CA THR A 101 -9.18 2.76 -16.02
C THR A 101 -9.92 3.99 -15.48
N SER A 102 -10.02 4.13 -14.15
CA SER A 102 -10.71 5.28 -13.55
C SER A 102 -9.76 6.44 -13.24
N ARG A 103 -8.47 6.29 -13.53
CA ARG A 103 -7.41 7.27 -13.23
C ARG A 103 -7.37 7.71 -11.76
N ALA A 104 -7.85 6.85 -10.86
CA ALA A 104 -7.90 7.15 -9.44
C ALA A 104 -6.62 6.67 -8.77
N CYS A 105 -5.90 7.57 -8.12
CA CYS A 105 -4.73 7.29 -7.31
C CYS A 105 -5.06 7.44 -5.83
N ARG A 106 -5.08 6.34 -5.10
CA ARG A 106 -5.24 6.33 -3.64
C ARG A 106 -3.88 6.35 -2.98
N LEU A 107 -3.67 7.31 -2.08
CA LEU A 107 -2.45 7.45 -1.30
C LEU A 107 -2.71 6.93 0.11
N PHE A 108 -1.81 6.12 0.66
CA PHE A 108 -1.94 5.62 2.02
C PHE A 108 -0.65 5.87 2.80
N ASP A 109 -0.82 6.59 3.89
CA ASP A 109 0.17 6.80 4.93
C ASP A 109 -0.44 6.34 6.27
N SER A 110 0.26 5.47 6.98
CA SER A 110 -0.16 4.98 8.29
C SER A 110 -0.18 6.10 9.36
N GLN A 111 0.58 7.18 9.13
CA GLN A 111 0.59 8.39 9.95
C GLN A 111 -0.38 9.47 9.44
N GLN A 112 -1.03 9.26 8.28
CA GLN A 112 -1.98 10.19 7.67
C GLN A 112 -1.40 11.62 7.46
N SER A 113 -0.09 11.75 7.16
CA SER A 113 0.57 13.04 7.02
C SER A 113 0.23 13.74 5.72
N GLU A 114 -0.36 14.94 5.81
CA GLU A 114 -0.65 15.79 4.63
C GLU A 114 0.61 16.17 3.85
N MET A 115 1.71 16.42 4.57
CA MET A 115 3.00 16.72 3.96
C MET A 115 3.54 15.51 3.20
N ALA A 116 3.41 14.30 3.76
CA ALA A 116 3.84 13.08 3.08
C ALA A 116 3.00 12.83 1.80
N TYR A 117 1.69 13.06 1.85
CA TYR A 117 0.84 12.98 0.66
C TYR A 117 1.22 14.01 -0.41
N THR A 118 1.50 15.25 -0.01
CA THR A 118 1.89 16.33 -0.93
C THR A 118 3.22 15.98 -1.63
N ASN A 119 4.23 15.59 -0.86
CA ASN A 119 5.55 15.22 -1.40
C ASN A 119 5.48 13.97 -2.28
N LEU A 120 4.69 12.96 -1.89
CA LEU A 120 4.47 11.77 -2.70
C LEU A 120 3.82 12.12 -4.04
N LYS A 121 2.81 12.99 -4.03
CA LYS A 121 2.13 13.44 -5.24
C LYS A 121 3.08 14.17 -6.18
N SER A 122 3.69 15.27 -5.73
CA SER A 122 4.45 16.17 -6.61
C SER A 122 5.79 15.56 -7.03
N SER A 123 6.63 15.17 -6.07
CA SER A 123 8.03 14.79 -6.32
C SER A 123 8.22 13.34 -6.78
N THR A 124 7.16 12.53 -6.77
CA THR A 124 7.27 11.11 -7.12
C THR A 124 6.22 10.69 -8.13
N LEU A 125 4.94 10.87 -7.83
CA LEU A 125 3.89 10.33 -8.68
C LEU A 125 3.76 11.11 -10.00
N GLN A 126 3.68 12.44 -9.94
CA GLN A 126 3.57 13.26 -11.14
C GLN A 126 4.85 13.25 -11.99
N GLU A 127 6.03 13.31 -11.36
CA GLU A 127 7.31 13.37 -12.08
C GLU A 127 7.77 12.04 -12.68
N ILE A 128 7.43 10.90 -12.05
CA ILE A 128 7.98 9.60 -12.43
C ILE A 128 6.88 8.64 -12.88
N VAL A 129 5.83 8.46 -12.08
CA VAL A 129 4.85 7.39 -12.26
C VAL A 129 3.82 7.72 -13.34
N GLU A 130 3.29 8.95 -13.36
CA GLU A 130 2.31 9.38 -14.37
C GLU A 130 2.89 9.33 -15.79
N LEU A 131 4.17 9.65 -15.95
CA LEU A 131 4.86 9.57 -17.24
C LEU A 131 5.01 8.14 -17.77
N LEU A 132 4.81 7.12 -16.92
CA LEU A 132 4.82 5.71 -17.31
C LEU A 132 3.42 5.17 -17.60
N LEU A 133 2.37 5.93 -17.29
CA LEU A 133 0.99 5.58 -17.64
C LEU A 133 0.73 5.85 -19.13
N PRO A 134 -0.36 5.29 -19.69
CA PRO A 134 -0.76 5.61 -21.06
C PRO A 134 -0.83 7.13 -21.30
N MET A 135 -0.45 7.56 -22.50
CA MET A 135 -0.29 8.97 -22.87
C MET A 135 -1.52 9.81 -22.50
N GLY A 136 -1.30 10.95 -21.84
CA GLY A 136 -2.36 11.88 -21.41
C GLY A 136 -3.15 11.43 -20.18
N THR A 137 -2.65 10.45 -19.41
CA THR A 137 -3.28 10.04 -18.15
C THR A 137 -2.89 10.99 -17.03
N GLU A 138 -3.77 11.93 -16.72
CA GLU A 138 -3.73 12.69 -15.46
C GLU A 138 -4.47 11.91 -14.36
N LEU A 139 -3.83 11.75 -13.19
CA LEU A 139 -4.43 11.04 -12.06
C LEU A 139 -5.22 11.99 -11.15
N THR A 140 -6.36 11.51 -10.67
CA THR A 140 -7.05 12.14 -9.53
C THR A 140 -6.63 11.48 -8.24
N TYR A 141 -6.18 12.29 -7.28
CA TYR A 141 -5.57 11.83 -6.03
C TYR A 141 -6.55 11.81 -4.87
N TYR A 142 -6.54 10.74 -4.08
CA TYR A 142 -7.40 10.56 -2.92
C TYR A 142 -6.59 10.03 -1.73
N PRO A 143 -6.64 10.66 -0.55
CA PRO A 143 -6.12 10.03 0.67
C PRO A 143 -7.00 8.82 1.03
N TYR A 144 -6.36 7.69 1.30
CA TYR A 144 -7.02 6.48 1.79
C TYR A 144 -6.99 6.47 3.32
N VAL A 145 -8.03 7.04 3.93
CA VAL A 145 -8.17 7.10 5.38
C VAL A 145 -8.86 5.82 5.86
N SER A 146 -8.08 4.85 6.34
CA SER A 146 -8.62 3.55 6.80
C SER A 146 -8.13 3.14 8.18
N CYS A 147 -6.84 3.35 8.46
CA CYS A 147 -6.19 2.96 9.71
C CYS A 147 -5.12 4.01 10.06
N LEU A 148 -4.99 4.31 11.36
CA LEU A 148 -3.88 5.06 11.92
C LEU A 148 -3.00 4.08 12.69
N GLU A 149 -1.70 4.12 12.43
CA GLU A 149 -0.73 3.36 13.22
C GLU A 149 -0.65 3.90 14.66
N GLN A 150 -0.46 3.00 15.62
CA GLN A 150 -0.30 3.36 17.04
C GLN A 150 1.13 3.09 17.54
N ASP A 151 1.97 2.47 16.71
CA ASP A 151 3.37 2.15 16.94
C ASP A 151 4.26 2.87 15.90
N ASN A 152 5.57 2.96 16.10
CA ASN A 152 6.48 3.61 15.13
C ASN A 152 7.27 2.57 14.30
N GLY A 153 6.67 1.40 14.06
CA GLY A 153 7.40 0.19 13.63
C GLY A 153 6.80 -0.57 12.47
N ASN A 154 5.53 -0.34 12.17
CA ASN A 154 4.68 -1.18 11.34
C ASN A 154 4.19 -0.48 10.07
N CYS A 155 4.63 0.75 9.77
CA CYS A 155 4.20 1.52 8.60
C CYS A 155 4.23 0.71 7.28
N GLY A 156 5.27 -0.10 7.06
CA GLY A 156 5.38 -0.97 5.88
C GLY A 156 4.34 -2.09 5.86
N LEU A 157 4.02 -2.64 7.03
CA LEU A 157 3.02 -3.69 7.18
C LEU A 157 1.60 -3.15 7.00
N TRP A 158 1.36 -1.92 7.47
CA TRP A 158 0.13 -1.18 7.20
C TRP A 158 -0.07 -0.91 5.71
N CYS A 159 0.98 -0.50 5.00
CA CYS A 159 0.93 -0.32 3.54
C CYS A 159 0.47 -1.61 2.83
N LEU A 160 1.11 -2.75 3.13
CA LEU A 160 0.77 -4.03 2.52
C LEU A 160 -0.65 -4.50 2.86
N THR A 161 -1.06 -4.29 4.11
CA THR A 161 -2.37 -4.71 4.61
C THR A 161 -3.51 -3.93 3.97
N SER A 162 -3.38 -2.60 3.89
CA SER A 162 -4.34 -1.70 3.23
C SER A 162 -4.62 -2.14 1.79
N TRP A 163 -3.59 -2.49 1.03
CA TRP A 163 -3.78 -2.94 -0.36
C TRP A 163 -4.33 -4.35 -0.47
N SER A 164 -3.87 -5.27 0.37
CA SER A 164 -4.47 -6.61 0.43
C SER A 164 -5.98 -6.54 0.65
N LEU A 165 -6.45 -5.64 1.52
CA LEU A 165 -7.88 -5.41 1.78
C LEU A 165 -8.58 -4.78 0.58
N LEU A 166 -8.01 -3.71 0.00
CA LEU A 166 -8.61 -3.01 -1.13
C LEU A 166 -8.74 -3.91 -2.38
N LEU A 167 -7.72 -4.72 -2.66
CA LEU A 167 -7.72 -5.67 -3.77
C LEU A 167 -8.73 -6.82 -3.57
N LYS A 168 -8.97 -7.27 -2.34
CA LYS A 168 -10.06 -8.25 -2.08
C LYS A 168 -11.43 -7.68 -2.43
N VAL A 169 -11.67 -6.41 -2.06
CA VAL A 169 -12.95 -5.74 -2.31
C VAL A 169 -13.17 -5.54 -3.82
N SER A 170 -12.13 -5.11 -4.55
CA SER A 170 -12.25 -4.87 -6.00
C SER A 170 -12.43 -6.16 -6.82
N HIS A 171 -11.89 -7.28 -6.36
CA HIS A 171 -12.03 -8.60 -7.02
C HIS A 171 -13.27 -9.41 -6.57
N GLY A 172 -14.26 -8.77 -5.93
CA GLY A 172 -15.57 -9.39 -5.73
C GLY A 172 -15.68 -10.38 -4.57
N LEU A 173 -14.70 -10.45 -3.66
CA LEU A 173 -14.92 -11.05 -2.33
C LEU A 173 -15.79 -10.10 -1.48
N ARG A 174 -17.07 -9.96 -1.85
CA ARG A 174 -18.09 -9.16 -1.12
C ARG A 174 -18.67 -9.88 0.10
N ARG A 175 -18.33 -11.15 0.34
CA ARG A 175 -18.73 -11.83 1.56
C ARG A 175 -17.75 -11.42 2.67
N TYR A 176 -18.21 -10.59 3.61
CA TYR A 176 -17.64 -10.35 4.97
C TYR A 176 -17.06 -8.98 5.36
N MET A 177 -17.19 -7.89 4.60
CA MET A 177 -16.74 -6.58 5.13
C MET A 177 -17.77 -5.46 4.97
N SER A 178 -18.67 -5.38 5.95
CA SER A 178 -19.42 -4.17 6.28
C SER A 178 -18.48 -3.19 6.97
N TRP A 179 -18.04 -2.16 6.25
CA TRP A 179 -17.22 -1.08 6.79
C TRP A 179 -18.10 -0.08 7.55
N ARG A 180 -18.22 -0.24 8.88
CA ARG A 180 -18.59 0.88 9.75
C ARG A 180 -17.29 1.57 10.18
N ARG A 181 -17.27 2.91 10.15
CA ARG A 181 -16.18 3.74 10.70
C ARG A 181 -15.75 3.17 12.05
N ILE A 182 -14.52 2.69 12.15
CA ILE A 182 -13.90 2.45 13.45
C ILE A 182 -13.29 3.80 13.86
N SER A 183 -14.11 4.66 14.48
CA SER A 183 -13.60 5.78 15.27
C SER A 183 -13.21 5.22 16.64
N VAL A 184 -11.92 5.13 16.93
CA VAL A 184 -11.44 4.86 18.29
C VAL A 184 -11.48 6.19 19.05
N SER A 185 -12.67 6.63 19.44
CA SER A 185 -12.88 7.80 20.29
C SER A 185 -13.90 7.48 21.36
N THR A 186 -13.68 6.41 22.13
CA THR A 186 -14.33 6.23 23.45
C THR A 186 -13.54 5.21 24.28
N ILE A 187 -12.43 5.65 24.87
CA ILE A 187 -12.00 5.12 26.16
C ILE A 187 -11.60 6.34 27.00
N SER A 188 -12.61 7.01 27.53
CA SER A 188 -12.47 7.79 28.76
C SER A 188 -13.17 6.99 29.85
N THR A 189 -12.47 6.88 30.99
CA THR A 189 -12.98 6.55 32.33
C THR A 189 -13.71 5.23 32.49
N TYR A 190 -12.99 4.21 32.96
CA TYR A 190 -13.31 3.43 34.17
C TYR A 190 -12.12 2.51 34.49
N ALA A 191 -11.23 3.00 35.36
CA ALA A 191 -10.48 2.27 36.39
C ALA A 191 -9.82 3.33 37.28
#